data_AF-A0AAQ4P1P6-F1
#
_entry.id   AF-A0AAQ4P1P6-F1
#
_cell.length_a   1.000
_cell.length_b   1.000
_cell.length_c   1.000
_cell.angle_alpha   90.00
_cell.angle_beta   90.00
_cell.angle_gamma   90.00
#
_symmetry.space_group_name_H-M   'P 1'
#
loop_
_entity.id
_entity.type
_entity.pdbx_description
1 polymer ?
#
loop_
_entity_poly.entity_id
_entity_poly.type
_entity_poly.pdbx_seq_one_letter_code
_entity_poly.pdbx_strand_id
1 'polypeptide(L)'
;MSGIPGTAVVQVTNLSSAVSGEQMRTLFGFLGDIEELRLYPPDNAPLSFSSKVCYIKYRDPSSVGVAQHLTNTVFVDRALIVVPCAEGDQALFSKPLSPIGPTQPSRGNVTGRIAC
;
A
#
# COMPACT_ATOMS: atom_id res chain seq x y z
N MET A 1 24.55 0.82 5.09
CA MET A 1 23.12 0.61 5.40
C MET A 1 22.35 1.63 4.58
N SER A 2 21.88 1.27 3.38
CA SER A 2 21.09 2.18 2.55
C SER A 2 19.72 2.36 3.20
N GLY A 3 19.60 3.36 4.07
CA GLY A 3 18.32 3.88 4.48
C GLY A 3 17.66 4.44 3.24
N ILE A 4 16.71 3.69 2.70
CA ILE A 4 15.62 4.22 1.88
C ILE A 4 15.18 5.53 2.57
N PRO A 5 15.14 6.68 1.87
CA PRO A 5 14.69 7.93 2.46
C PRO A 5 13.37 7.65 3.17
N GLY A 6 13.35 7.95 4.48
CA GLY A 6 12.36 7.41 5.41
C GLY A 6 10.95 7.70 4.93
N THR A 7 10.30 6.69 4.33
CA THR A 7 8.90 6.82 3.97
C THR A 7 8.06 6.80 5.22
N ALA A 8 7.09 7.70 5.28
CA ALA A 8 6.08 7.72 6.33
C ALA A 8 4.81 6.95 5.92
N VAL A 9 4.81 6.25 4.78
CA VAL A 9 3.64 5.53 4.25
C VAL A 9 3.86 4.03 4.28
N VAL A 10 2.87 3.31 4.81
CA VAL A 10 2.80 1.85 4.76
C VAL A 10 1.59 1.36 3.98
N GLN A 11 1.81 0.26 3.26
CA GLN A 11 0.77 -0.53 2.62
C GLN A 11 0.52 -1.79 3.45
N VAL A 12 -0.73 -2.00 3.85
CA VAL A 12 -1.19 -3.17 4.57
C VAL A 12 -2.11 -3.99 3.67
N THR A 13 -1.67 -5.18 3.28
CA THR A 13 -2.42 -6.11 2.42
C THR A 13 -2.88 -7.34 3.20
N ASN A 14 -3.58 -8.26 2.51
CA ASN A 14 -4.12 -9.49 3.07
C ASN A 14 -5.12 -9.26 4.22
N LEU A 15 -5.85 -8.14 4.16
CA LEU A 15 -6.86 -7.83 5.16
C LEU A 15 -8.11 -8.68 4.94
N SER A 16 -8.73 -9.10 6.04
CA SER A 16 -10.04 -9.74 6.01
C SER A 16 -11.11 -8.75 5.50
N SER A 17 -12.11 -9.25 4.77
CA SER A 17 -13.22 -8.42 4.28
C SER A 17 -14.08 -7.87 5.42
N ALA A 18 -14.02 -8.47 6.62
CA ALA A 18 -14.68 -7.98 7.82
C ALA A 18 -13.95 -6.79 8.49
N VAL A 19 -12.73 -6.45 8.05
CA VAL A 19 -11.96 -5.35 8.62
C VAL A 19 -12.44 -4.01 8.05
N SER A 20 -12.76 -3.07 8.95
CA SER A 20 -13.15 -1.70 8.63
C SER A 20 -11.99 -0.71 8.81
N GLY A 21 -12.10 0.45 8.17
CA GLY A 21 -11.09 1.52 8.25
C GLY A 21 -10.86 2.05 9.67
N GLU A 22 -11.90 2.15 10.50
CA GLU A 22 -11.78 2.52 11.92
C GLU A 22 -10.94 1.52 12.70
N GLN A 23 -11.14 0.21 12.49
CA GLN A 23 -10.37 -0.83 13.18
C GLN A 23 -8.88 -0.76 12.84
N MET A 24 -8.57 -0.53 11.57
CA MET A 24 -7.20 -0.32 11.11
C MET A 24 -6.63 0.97 11.71
N ARG A 25 -7.40 2.06 11.71
CA ARG A 25 -6.97 3.33 12.30
C ARG A 25 -6.67 3.19 13.79
N THR A 26 -7.49 2.46 14.53
CA THR A 26 -7.26 2.20 15.95
C THR A 26 -6.02 1.35 16.17
N LEU A 27 -5.89 0.21 15.46
CA LEU A 27 -4.73 -0.67 15.57
C LEU A 27 -3.42 0.06 15.28
N PHE A 28 -3.37 0.72 14.12
CA PHE A 28 -2.17 1.42 13.68
C PHE A 28 -1.94 2.74 14.44
N GLY A 29 -3.00 3.34 15.00
CA GLY A 29 -2.92 4.50 15.87
C GLY A 29 -2.22 4.21 17.19
N PHE A 30 -2.23 2.96 17.66
CA PHE A 30 -1.41 2.56 18.82
C PHE A 30 0.10 2.51 18.52
N LEU A 31 0.49 2.41 17.25
CA LEU A 31 1.91 2.37 16.85
C LEU A 31 2.46 3.78 16.65
N GLY A 32 1.62 4.72 16.22
CA GLY A 32 2.00 6.12 16.05
C GLY A 32 0.87 6.98 15.48
N ASP A 33 1.09 8.29 15.44
CA ASP A 33 0.12 9.25 14.89
C ASP A 33 -0.11 9.02 13.40
N ILE A 34 -1.32 8.58 13.06
CA ILE A 34 -1.79 8.44 11.68
C ILE A 34 -2.23 9.80 11.17
N GLU A 35 -1.57 10.27 10.12
CA GLU A 35 -1.94 11.49 9.38
C GLU A 35 -3.10 11.20 8.42
N GLU A 36 -3.04 10.11 7.66
CA GLU A 36 -4.07 9.73 6.68
C GLU A 36 -4.20 8.21 6.57
N LEU A 37 -5.43 7.71 6.46
CA LEU A 37 -5.72 6.29 6.25
C LEU A 37 -6.75 6.12 5.15
N ARG A 38 -6.45 5.25 4.18
CA ARG A 38 -7.34 4.97 3.05
C ARG A 38 -7.43 3.48 2.77
N LEU A 39 -8.65 2.97 2.61
CA LEU A 39 -8.92 1.55 2.47
C LEU A 39 -9.54 1.26 1.10
N TYR A 40 -9.03 0.24 0.42
CA TYR A 40 -9.40 -0.15 -0.93
C TYR A 40 -9.68 -1.66 -1.00
N PRO A 41 -10.78 -2.09 -1.63
CA PRO A 41 -11.95 -1.29 -1.97
C PRO A 41 -12.60 -0.66 -0.72
N PRO A 42 -13.34 0.45 -0.85
CA PRO A 42 -14.08 1.03 0.26
C PRO A 42 -15.12 0.06 0.79
N ASP A 43 -15.48 0.18 2.08
CA ASP A 43 -16.34 -0.76 2.79
C ASP A 43 -17.72 -0.97 2.14
N ASN A 44 -18.22 0.07 1.46
CA ASN A 44 -19.52 0.05 0.78
C ASN A 44 -19.48 -0.56 -0.63
N ALA A 45 -18.35 -1.14 -1.05
CA ALA A 45 -18.24 -1.79 -2.35
C ALA A 45 -18.93 -3.17 -2.31
N PRO A 46 -19.72 -3.54 -3.35
CA PRO A 46 -20.49 -4.79 -3.38
C PRO A 46 -19.65 -6.08 -3.42
N LEU A 47 -18.32 -5.97 -3.38
CA LEU A 47 -17.37 -7.07 -3.50
C LEU A 47 -16.97 -7.59 -2.12
N SER A 48 -17.92 -8.26 -1.44
CA SER A 48 -17.79 -8.74 -0.05
C SER A 48 -16.70 -9.82 0.18
N PHE A 49 -16.10 -10.34 -0.90
CA PHE A 49 -15.13 -11.45 -0.87
C PHE A 49 -13.71 -11.08 -1.30
N SER A 50 -13.44 -9.83 -1.67
CA SER A 50 -12.09 -9.43 -2.13
C SER A 50 -11.18 -9.05 -0.95
N SER A 51 -9.91 -9.42 -1.04
CA SER A 51 -8.87 -8.98 -0.10
C SER A 51 -8.80 -7.46 -0.10
N LYS A 52 -8.93 -6.85 1.09
CA LYS A 52 -8.78 -5.39 1.23
C LYS A 52 -7.30 -5.01 1.35
N VAL A 53 -6.96 -3.82 0.89
CA VAL A 53 -5.67 -3.16 1.09
C VAL A 53 -5.90 -1.83 1.81
N CYS A 54 -5.05 -1.51 2.77
CA CYS A 54 -5.10 -0.27 3.52
C CYS A 54 -3.77 0.46 3.37
N TYR A 55 -3.84 1.74 3.07
CA TYR A 55 -2.70 2.63 3.03
C TYR A 55 -2.77 3.56 4.23
N ILE A 56 -1.66 3.68 4.94
CA ILE A 56 -1.57 4.46 6.17
C ILE A 56 -0.35 5.37 6.05
N LYS A 57 -0.59 6.68 6.14
CA LYS A 57 0.43 7.70 6.25
C LYS A 57 0.57 8.09 7.71
N TYR A 58 1.76 7.90 8.26
CA TYR A 58 2.13 8.35 9.59
C TYR A 58 2.68 9.77 9.55
N ARG A 59 2.58 10.44 10.70
CA ARG A 59 3.23 11.72 10.93
C ARG A 59 4.75 11.59 11.03
N ASP A 60 5.23 10.47 11.59
CA ASP A 60 6.66 10.19 11.80
C ASP A 60 7.08 8.90 11.08
N PRO A 61 8.20 8.89 10.34
CA PRO A 61 8.69 7.70 9.64
C PRO A 61 9.18 6.60 10.59
N SER A 62 9.47 6.88 11.86
CA SER A 62 9.84 5.85 12.84
C SER A 62 8.69 4.87 13.10
N SER A 63 7.45 5.36 13.05
CA SER A 63 6.23 4.55 13.20
C SER A 63 6.09 3.48 12.11
N VAL A 64 6.65 3.73 10.92
CA VAL A 64 6.65 2.76 9.81
C VAL A 64 7.46 1.51 10.16
N GLY A 65 8.62 1.68 10.81
CA GLY A 65 9.42 0.56 11.27
C GLY A 65 8.66 -0.31 12.27
N VAL A 66 7.95 0.31 13.21
CA VAL A 66 7.13 -0.42 14.20
C VAL A 66 5.96 -1.12 13.51
N ALA A 67 5.27 -0.45 12.59
CA ALA A 67 4.17 -1.04 11.83
C ALA A 67 4.62 -2.27 11.02
N GLN A 68 5.85 -2.27 10.50
CA GLN A 68 6.39 -3.42 9.77
C GLN A 68 6.54 -4.68 10.64
N HIS A 69 6.73 -4.52 11.96
CA HIS A 69 6.75 -5.66 12.90
C HIS A 69 5.38 -6.33 13.06
N LEU A 70 4.29 -5.65 12.69
CA LEU A 70 2.97 -6.26 12.64
C LEU A 70 2.76 -7.16 11.43
N THR A 71 3.74 -7.26 10.52
CA THR A 71 3.73 -8.29 9.48
C THR A 71 3.63 -9.67 10.15
N ASN A 72 2.75 -10.51 9.63
CA ASN A 72 2.35 -11.80 10.19
C ASN A 72 1.50 -11.73 11.47
N THR A 73 1.10 -10.55 11.95
CA THR A 73 0.12 -10.45 13.04
C THR A 73 -1.26 -10.79 12.50
N VAL A 74 -1.93 -11.76 13.11
CA VAL A 74 -3.29 -12.16 12.72
C VAL A 74 -4.27 -11.11 13.22
N PHE A 75 -5.00 -10.49 12.30
CA PHE A 75 -6.08 -9.56 12.60
C PHE A 75 -7.40 -10.07 12.02
N VAL A 76 -8.38 -10.26 12.91
CA VAL A 76 -9.67 -10.95 12.65
C VAL A 76 -9.52 -12.43 12.30
N ASP A 77 -8.91 -12.72 11.15
CA ASP A 77 -8.74 -14.08 10.61
C ASP A 77 -7.47 -14.21 9.77
N ARG A 78 -6.98 -13.11 9.20
CA ARG A 78 -5.84 -13.12 8.27
C ARG A 78 -4.62 -12.42 8.86
N ALA A 79 -3.45 -12.95 8.51
CA ALA A 79 -2.17 -12.35 8.84
C ALA A 79 -1.94 -11.08 8.01
N LEU A 80 -1.66 -9.97 8.70
CA LEU A 80 -1.37 -8.69 8.06
C LEU A 80 -0.03 -8.74 7.32
N ILE A 81 0.03 -8.11 6.16
CA ILE A 81 1.28 -7.94 5.40
C ILE A 81 1.56 -6.44 5.28
N VAL A 82 2.54 -5.95 6.03
CA VAL A 82 2.89 -4.52 6.10
C VAL A 82 4.16 -4.28 5.30
N VAL A 83 4.08 -3.43 4.28
CA VAL A 83 5.20 -3.07 3.41
C VAL A 83 5.35 -1.54 3.38
N PRO A 84 6.54 -0.98 3.66
CA PRO A 84 6.79 0.44 3.50
C PRO A 84 6.77 0.83 2.00
N CYS A 85 5.96 1.83 1.63
CA CYS A 85 5.89 2.35 0.26
C CYS A 85 6.98 3.40 0.04
N ALA A 86 7.84 3.27 -0.98
CA ALA A 86 8.78 4.35 -1.30
C ALA A 86 8.04 5.62 -1.77
N GLU A 87 8.66 6.81 -1.64
CA GLU A 87 8.05 8.10 -1.98
C GLU A 87 7.47 8.15 -3.42
N GLY A 88 8.06 7.41 -4.38
CA GLY A 88 7.54 7.27 -5.75
C GLY A 88 6.31 6.37 -5.90
N ASP A 89 6.02 5.53 -4.92
CA ASP A 89 4.90 4.58 -4.90
C ASP A 89 3.61 5.25 -4.37
N GLN A 90 3.71 6.42 -3.75
CA GLN A 90 2.55 7.27 -3.41
C GLN A 90 1.77 7.69 -4.67
N ALA A 91 2.35 7.61 -5.87
CA ALA A 91 1.58 7.80 -7.11
C ALA A 91 0.53 6.68 -7.34
N LEU A 92 0.69 5.50 -6.74
CA LEU A 92 -0.34 4.45 -6.70
C LEU A 92 -1.46 4.82 -5.73
N PHE A 93 -1.17 5.64 -4.71
CA PHE A 93 -2.20 6.25 -3.86
C PHE A 93 -3.05 7.27 -4.64
N SER A 94 -2.52 7.95 -5.65
CA SER A 94 -3.31 8.91 -6.44
C SER A 94 -3.97 8.32 -7.68
N LYS A 95 -3.55 7.13 -8.15
CA LYS A 95 -4.13 6.47 -9.32
C LYS A 95 -5.11 5.36 -8.92
N PRO A 96 -6.40 5.44 -9.28
CA PRO A 96 -7.27 4.27 -9.20
C PRO A 96 -6.62 3.16 -10.01
N LEU A 97 -6.51 1.96 -9.42
CA LEU A 97 -6.01 0.73 -10.05
C LEU A 97 -6.55 0.65 -11.48
N SER A 98 -5.72 1.06 -12.43
CA SER A 98 -5.93 0.69 -13.82
C SER A 98 -5.69 -0.82 -13.83
N PRO A 99 -6.57 -1.63 -14.42
CA PRO A 99 -6.38 -3.07 -14.45
C PRO A 99 -5.00 -3.35 -15.02
N ILE A 100 -4.26 -4.24 -14.35
CA ILE A 100 -2.95 -4.71 -14.78
C ILE A 100 -3.11 -5.29 -16.18
N GLY A 101 -2.90 -4.46 -17.19
CA GLY A 101 -2.53 -4.91 -18.52
C GLY A 101 -1.09 -5.44 -18.44
N PRO A 102 -0.77 -6.55 -19.10
CA PRO A 102 0.54 -7.17 -19.01
C PRO A 102 1.63 -6.15 -19.41
N THR A 103 2.57 -5.93 -18.50
CA THR A 103 3.72 -5.03 -18.69
C THR A 103 4.61 -5.57 -19.82
N GLN A 104 4.57 -4.96 -21.00
CA GLN A 104 5.64 -5.12 -21.99
C GLN A 104 6.85 -4.27 -21.57
N PRO A 105 8.06 -4.86 -21.44
CA PRO A 105 9.27 -4.08 -21.18
C PRO A 105 9.66 -3.27 -22.42
N SER A 106 9.76 -1.96 -22.25
CA SER A 106 10.26 -1.01 -23.24
C SER A 106 11.75 -1.25 -23.49
N ARG A 107 12.09 -1.74 -24.69
CA ARG A 107 13.47 -1.85 -25.17
C ARG A 107 13.79 -0.65 -26.06
N GLY A 108 14.91 -0.01 -25.73
CA GLY A 108 15.29 1.34 -26.16
C GLY A 108 15.46 1.57 -27.66
N ASN A 109 15.26 2.84 -27.98
CA ASN A 109 15.63 3.55 -29.20
C ASN A 109 17.05 3.24 -29.70
N VAL A 110 17.20 2.81 -30.96
CA VAL A 110 18.33 3.18 -31.82
C VAL A 110 17.84 3.43 -33.25
N THR A 111 17.76 4.71 -33.60
CA THR A 111 17.97 5.34 -34.91
C THR A 111 18.47 4.44 -36.05
N GLY A 112 17.75 4.47 -37.18
CA GLY A 112 18.37 4.35 -38.51
C GLY A 112 17.48 3.79 -39.62
N ARG A 113 17.25 4.63 -40.67
CA ARG A 113 16.96 4.26 -42.07
C ARG A 113 15.57 3.63 -42.31
N ILE A 114 14.79 3.96 -43.35
CA ILE A 114 14.97 4.64 -44.64
C ILE A 114 13.56 5.02 -45.12
N ALA A 115 13.47 6.13 -45.86
CA ALA A 115 12.28 6.55 -46.59
C ALA A 115 11.95 5.57 -47.73
N CYS A 116 10.66 5.43 -48.02
CA CYS A 116 10.13 5.01 -49.32
C CYS A 116 9.24 6.14 -49.84
#